data_AF-A0ABD3FQ89-F1
#
_entry.id   AF-A0ABD3FQ89-F1
#
_cell.length_a   1.000
_cell.length_b   1.000
_cell.length_c   1.000
_cell.angle_alpha   90.00
_cell.angle_beta   90.00
_cell.angle_gamma   90.00
#
_symmetry.space_group_name_H-M   'P 1'
#
loop_
_entity.id
_entity.type
_entity.pdbx_description
1 polymer ?
#
loop_
_entity_poly.entity_id
_entity_poly.type
_entity_poly.pdbx_seq_one_letter_code
_entity_poly.pdbx_strand_id
1 'polypeptide(L)'
;MEVRAAEYFAVATREVAKTISEKCQVLGKMLDASRVKLHSAQQIAQDSVFAQKPLLQEMNRVFEQLQSSSVDPNMVGGERGKTLFDFIDAETVQSLQQDTLEQTKEVEELLAAHQHAITRIAAIYEFFVTFDKAHGSDVDALVGEHRDLASITDEEAKPIEELYEAAVSFFVDMEQCDRFLLQYFTTINDIYPHYEAIFADVQLLFDELQSLRDFYLQFVASYQLVGAEMLRRKQHDTKVLQFIEEIKAKLAALEQEEIAMRSTFCEEHARFLPSTLCPEIQNLPDKFTIVREAQEEAQ
;
A
#
# COMPACT_ATOMS: atom_id res chain seq x y z
N MET A 1 -40.22 -58.70 30.43
CA MET A 1 -40.64 -57.30 30.17
C MET A 1 -39.40 -56.40 30.07
N GLU A 2 -38.35 -56.69 30.86
CA GLU A 2 -37.03 -56.05 30.81
C GLU A 2 -36.27 -56.24 29.48
N VAL A 3 -36.30 -57.44 28.87
CA VAL A 3 -35.62 -57.71 27.57
C VAL A 3 -36.05 -56.75 26.45
N ARG A 4 -37.34 -56.39 26.37
CA ARG A 4 -37.85 -55.42 25.36
C ARG A 4 -37.40 -53.98 25.63
N ALA A 5 -37.09 -53.65 26.89
CA ALA A 5 -36.57 -52.32 27.24
C ALA A 5 -35.08 -52.21 26.90
N ALA A 6 -34.30 -53.27 27.16
CA ALA A 6 -32.88 -53.33 26.80
C ALA A 6 -32.67 -53.26 25.26
N GLU A 7 -33.50 -53.96 24.48
CA GLU A 7 -33.52 -53.83 23.02
C GLU A 7 -33.82 -52.40 22.56
N TYR A 8 -34.78 -51.72 23.20
CA TYR A 8 -35.11 -50.33 22.90
C TYR A 8 -33.93 -49.39 23.19
N PHE A 9 -33.33 -49.48 24.39
CA PHE A 9 -32.18 -48.66 24.75
C PHE A 9 -30.99 -48.92 23.83
N ALA A 10 -30.74 -50.18 23.45
CA ALA A 10 -29.67 -50.51 22.53
C ALA A 10 -29.84 -49.85 21.15
N VAL A 11 -31.06 -49.89 20.60
CA VAL A 11 -31.39 -49.21 19.33
C VAL A 11 -31.28 -47.69 19.48
N ALA A 12 -31.84 -47.12 20.55
CA ALA A 12 -31.83 -45.68 20.76
C ALA A 12 -30.41 -45.14 20.98
N THR A 13 -29.58 -45.82 21.76
CA THR A 13 -28.16 -45.49 21.97
C THR A 13 -27.39 -45.54 20.65
N ARG A 14 -27.62 -46.56 19.81
CA ARG A 14 -26.99 -46.67 18.50
C ARG A 14 -27.32 -45.46 17.61
N GLU A 15 -28.58 -45.06 17.53
CA GLU A 15 -29.00 -43.91 16.72
C GLU A 15 -28.44 -42.58 17.23
N VAL A 16 -28.43 -42.37 18.56
CA VAL A 16 -27.86 -41.17 19.18
C VAL A 16 -26.34 -41.12 18.95
N ALA A 17 -25.63 -42.21 19.23
CA ALA A 17 -24.18 -42.30 19.04
C ALA A 17 -23.79 -42.09 17.56
N LYS A 18 -24.58 -42.64 16.63
CA LYS A 18 -24.42 -42.38 15.19
C LYS A 18 -24.58 -40.90 14.86
N THR A 19 -25.62 -40.26 15.39
CA THR A 19 -25.86 -38.82 15.17
C THR A 19 -24.71 -37.97 15.73
N ILE A 20 -24.20 -38.30 16.92
CA ILE A 20 -23.04 -37.64 17.52
C ILE A 20 -21.82 -37.78 16.61
N SER A 21 -21.53 -39.00 16.14
CA SER A 21 -20.40 -39.29 15.25
C SER A 21 -20.49 -38.55 13.91
N GLU A 22 -21.66 -38.54 13.27
CA GLU A 22 -21.90 -37.80 12.03
C GLU A 22 -21.68 -36.29 12.22
N LYS A 23 -22.21 -35.72 13.32
CA LYS A 23 -21.98 -34.30 13.68
C LYS A 23 -20.50 -34.01 13.90
N CYS A 24 -19.77 -34.86 14.63
CA CYS A 24 -18.32 -34.74 14.80
C CYS A 24 -17.61 -34.69 13.45
N GLN A 25 -17.93 -35.63 12.55
CA GLN A 25 -17.28 -35.72 11.25
C GLN A 25 -17.53 -34.49 10.38
N VAL A 26 -18.77 -33.99 10.34
CA VAL A 26 -19.14 -32.79 9.58
C VAL A 26 -18.45 -31.56 10.17
N LEU A 27 -18.51 -31.39 11.49
CA LEU A 27 -17.89 -30.26 12.18
C LEU A 27 -16.37 -30.23 11.96
N GLY A 28 -15.70 -31.39 12.05
CA GLY A 28 -14.27 -31.53 11.79
C GLY A 28 -13.89 -31.07 10.38
N LYS A 29 -14.61 -31.54 9.35
CA LYS A 29 -14.40 -31.10 7.96
C LYS A 29 -14.59 -29.59 7.77
N MET A 30 -15.63 -29.03 8.38
CA MET A 30 -15.90 -27.58 8.32
C MET A 30 -14.83 -26.75 9.04
N LEU A 31 -14.36 -27.23 10.19
CA LEU A 31 -13.28 -26.59 10.94
C LEU A 31 -11.97 -26.60 10.16
N ASP A 32 -11.59 -27.72 9.56
CA ASP A 32 -10.37 -27.82 8.74
C ASP A 32 -10.44 -26.93 7.50
N ALA A 33 -11.59 -26.91 6.80
CA ALA A 33 -11.80 -25.99 5.68
C ALA A 33 -11.68 -24.51 6.11
N SER A 34 -12.21 -24.16 7.29
CA SER A 34 -12.12 -22.79 7.83
C SER A 34 -10.68 -22.43 8.21
N ARG A 35 -9.92 -23.36 8.80
CA ARG A 35 -8.49 -23.18 9.11
C ARG A 35 -7.65 -22.92 7.86
N VAL A 36 -7.90 -23.67 6.78
CA VAL A 36 -7.21 -23.45 5.49
C VAL A 36 -7.52 -22.05 4.96
N LYS A 37 -8.77 -21.61 5.02
CA LYS A 37 -9.18 -20.26 4.60
C LYS A 37 -8.49 -19.17 5.42
N LEU A 38 -8.49 -19.30 6.76
CA LEU A 38 -7.80 -18.34 7.63
C LEU A 38 -6.30 -18.31 7.33
N HIS A 39 -5.66 -19.47 7.20
CA HIS A 39 -4.23 -19.53 6.92
C HIS A 39 -3.88 -18.85 5.59
N SER A 40 -4.67 -19.09 4.55
CA SER A 40 -4.52 -18.39 3.27
C SER A 40 -4.67 -16.89 3.42
N ALA A 41 -5.66 -16.40 4.18
CA ALA A 41 -5.86 -14.97 4.41
C ALA A 41 -4.72 -14.35 5.23
N GLN A 42 -4.21 -15.05 6.25
CA GLN A 42 -3.04 -14.63 7.03
C GLN A 42 -1.79 -14.52 6.16
N GLN A 43 -1.57 -15.48 5.27
CA GLN A 43 -0.43 -15.45 4.36
C GLN A 43 -0.51 -14.26 3.40
N ILE A 44 -1.68 -14.04 2.77
CA ILE A 44 -1.90 -12.90 1.88
C ILE A 44 -1.67 -11.59 2.65
N ALA A 45 -2.27 -11.42 3.83
CA ALA A 45 -2.08 -10.23 4.65
C ALA A 45 -0.61 -10.01 5.04
N GLN A 46 0.11 -11.09 5.37
CA GLN A 46 1.54 -11.00 5.71
C GLN A 46 2.39 -10.55 4.52
N ASP A 47 2.14 -11.12 3.34
CA ASP A 47 2.95 -10.91 2.14
C ASP A 47 2.63 -9.59 1.44
N SER A 48 1.36 -9.17 1.43
CA SER A 48 0.88 -7.99 0.69
C SER A 48 0.62 -6.76 1.57
N VAL A 49 0.15 -6.92 2.81
CA VAL A 49 -0.22 -5.78 3.66
C VAL A 49 0.88 -5.48 4.68
N PHE A 50 1.23 -6.44 5.53
CA PHE A 50 2.12 -6.21 6.66
C PHE A 50 3.58 -6.06 6.25
N ALA A 51 4.01 -6.70 5.15
CA ALA A 51 5.32 -6.49 4.57
C ALA A 51 5.56 -5.03 4.14
N GLN A 52 4.50 -4.28 3.83
CA GLN A 52 4.57 -2.91 3.34
C GLN A 52 4.51 -1.85 4.46
N LYS A 53 4.21 -2.23 5.72
CA LYS A 53 4.19 -1.31 6.87
C LYS A 53 5.44 -0.41 7.02
N PRO A 54 6.67 -0.85 6.71
CA PRO A 54 7.85 0.03 6.76
C PRO A 54 7.73 1.27 5.86
N LEU A 55 6.92 1.22 4.79
CA LEU A 55 6.71 2.34 3.87
C LEU A 55 6.19 3.60 4.59
N LEU A 56 5.34 3.44 5.61
CA LEU A 56 4.83 4.57 6.39
C LEU A 56 5.96 5.29 7.14
N GLN A 57 6.93 4.54 7.66
CA GLN A 57 8.11 5.13 8.30
C GLN A 57 9.05 5.76 7.28
N GLU A 58 9.19 5.17 6.10
CA GLU A 58 9.97 5.74 5.00
C GLU A 58 9.37 7.07 4.53
N MET A 59 8.06 7.15 4.39
CA MET A 59 7.38 8.40 4.03
C MET A 59 7.64 9.50 5.06
N ASN A 60 7.58 9.18 6.35
CA ASN A 60 7.90 10.15 7.41
C ASN A 60 9.34 10.64 7.32
N ARG A 61 10.30 9.78 7.00
CA ARG A 61 11.70 10.18 6.78
C ARG A 61 11.85 11.11 5.58
N VAL A 62 11.09 10.88 4.51
CA VAL A 62 11.08 11.78 3.34
C VAL A 62 10.51 13.15 3.75
N PHE A 63 9.47 13.19 4.57
CA PHE A 63 8.91 14.44 5.09
C PHE A 63 9.91 15.20 5.97
N GLU A 64 10.62 14.51 6.86
CA GLU A 64 11.71 15.11 7.65
C GLU A 64 12.84 15.65 6.76
N GLN A 65 13.17 14.94 5.68
CA GLN A 65 14.16 15.39 4.69
C GLN A 65 13.69 16.66 3.96
N LEU A 66 12.42 16.72 3.56
CA LEU A 66 11.83 17.90 2.92
C LEU A 66 11.82 19.11 3.85
N GLN A 67 11.49 18.91 5.13
CA GLN A 67 11.48 19.96 6.16
C GLN A 67 12.88 20.48 6.49
N SER A 68 13.89 19.62 6.46
CA SER A 68 15.28 20.02 6.69
C SER A 68 15.96 20.64 5.46
N SER A 69 15.35 20.53 4.28
CA SER A 69 15.88 21.07 3.03
C SER A 69 15.44 22.52 2.81
N SER A 70 16.28 23.48 3.18
CA SER A 70 16.02 24.90 2.98
C SER A 70 16.02 25.31 1.51
N VAL A 71 15.10 26.18 1.12
CA VAL A 71 15.01 26.74 -0.23
C VAL A 71 15.79 28.04 -0.36
N ASP A 72 16.54 28.23 -1.46
CA ASP A 72 17.26 29.48 -1.71
C ASP A 72 16.24 30.63 -1.86
N PRO A 73 16.33 31.70 -1.04
CA PRO A 73 15.43 32.84 -1.13
C PRO A 73 15.36 33.47 -2.53
N ASN A 74 16.45 33.42 -3.30
CA ASN A 74 16.46 33.96 -4.67
C ASN A 74 15.54 33.20 -5.63
N MET A 75 15.20 31.96 -5.31
CA MET A 75 14.28 31.12 -6.10
C MET A 75 12.81 31.33 -5.73
N VAL A 76 12.55 31.96 -4.57
CA VAL A 76 11.19 32.12 -4.00
C VAL A 76 10.87 33.59 -3.74
N GLY A 77 11.27 34.48 -4.66
CA GLY A 77 10.93 35.90 -4.59
C GLY A 77 11.50 36.65 -3.38
N GLY A 78 12.53 36.11 -2.72
CA GLY A 78 13.18 36.70 -1.55
C GLY A 78 12.65 36.22 -0.20
N GLU A 79 11.67 35.31 -0.18
CA GLU A 79 11.16 34.72 1.06
C GLU A 79 12.23 33.89 1.77
N ARG A 80 12.35 34.05 3.09
CA ARG A 80 13.34 33.33 3.92
C ARG A 80 12.67 32.28 4.78
N GLY A 81 13.42 31.22 5.09
CA GLY A 81 12.97 30.16 5.98
C GLY A 81 12.02 29.14 5.34
N LYS A 82 11.77 29.26 4.03
CA LYS A 82 11.04 28.26 3.25
C LYS A 82 11.87 26.98 3.11
N THR A 83 11.18 25.87 3.10
CA THR A 83 11.70 24.51 2.96
C THR A 83 11.02 23.83 1.78
N LEU A 84 11.57 22.72 1.28
CA LEU A 84 10.89 21.95 0.23
C LEU A 84 9.52 21.44 0.67
N PHE A 85 9.33 21.26 1.97
CA PHE A 85 8.06 20.85 2.55
C PHE A 85 6.93 21.86 2.30
N ASP A 86 7.24 23.16 2.26
CA ASP A 86 6.24 24.22 2.02
C ASP A 86 5.64 24.18 0.59
N PHE A 87 6.19 23.37 -0.30
CA PHE A 87 5.78 23.23 -1.70
C PHE A 87 5.07 21.91 -1.99
N ILE A 88 4.78 21.10 -0.98
CA ILE A 88 4.04 19.85 -1.12
C ILE A 88 2.71 19.91 -0.38
N ASP A 89 1.74 19.13 -0.84
CA ASP A 89 0.46 18.94 -0.15
C ASP A 89 0.60 17.87 0.94
N ALA A 90 1.18 18.28 2.07
CA ALA A 90 1.42 17.36 3.19
C ALA A 90 0.13 16.89 3.86
N GLU A 91 -0.96 17.67 3.82
CA GLU A 91 -2.24 17.31 4.42
C GLU A 91 -2.86 16.11 3.70
N THR A 92 -2.87 16.13 2.37
CA THR A 92 -3.38 15.02 1.56
C THR A 92 -2.58 13.74 1.81
N VAL A 93 -1.25 13.82 1.87
CA VAL A 93 -0.40 12.64 2.12
C VAL A 93 -0.61 12.09 3.54
N GLN A 94 -0.77 12.96 4.54
CA GLN A 94 -1.06 12.53 5.92
C GLN A 94 -2.42 11.84 6.01
N SER A 95 -3.44 12.34 5.30
CA SER A 95 -4.73 11.66 5.19
C SER A 95 -4.56 10.26 4.61
N LEU A 96 -3.80 10.12 3.52
CA LEU A 96 -3.54 8.82 2.89
C LEU A 96 -2.80 7.86 3.83
N GLN A 97 -1.81 8.34 4.59
CA GLN A 97 -1.12 7.54 5.61
C GLN A 97 -2.07 7.07 6.72
N GLN A 98 -3.00 7.94 7.14
CA GLN A 98 -4.00 7.61 8.15
C GLN A 98 -4.99 6.57 7.63
N ASP A 99 -5.51 6.74 6.42
CA ASP A 99 -6.42 5.78 5.78
C ASP A 99 -5.74 4.41 5.64
N THR A 100 -4.46 4.39 5.23
CA THR A 100 -3.65 3.16 5.16
C THR A 100 -3.53 2.47 6.51
N LEU A 101 -3.30 3.23 7.59
CA LEU A 101 -3.20 2.69 8.95
C LEU A 101 -4.54 2.11 9.42
N GLU A 102 -5.64 2.81 9.17
CA GLU A 102 -6.99 2.37 9.55
C GLU A 102 -7.38 1.09 8.82
N GLN A 103 -7.20 1.03 7.51
CA GLN A 103 -7.49 -0.16 6.71
C GLN A 103 -6.59 -1.34 7.08
N THR A 104 -5.30 -1.10 7.35
CA THR A 104 -4.40 -2.14 7.86
C THR A 104 -4.85 -2.69 9.21
N LYS A 105 -5.37 -1.82 10.10
CA LYS A 105 -5.89 -2.23 11.40
C LYS A 105 -7.18 -3.04 11.26
N GLU A 106 -8.05 -2.66 10.33
CA GLU A 106 -9.28 -3.39 10.04
C GLU A 106 -8.95 -4.82 9.54
N VAL A 107 -7.92 -5.00 8.71
CA VAL A 107 -7.41 -6.34 8.35
C VAL A 107 -7.00 -7.16 9.58
N GLU A 108 -6.25 -6.56 10.52
CA GLU A 108 -5.85 -7.23 11.76
C GLU A 108 -7.06 -7.65 12.61
N GLU A 109 -8.05 -6.79 12.73
CA GLU A 109 -9.28 -7.04 13.48
C GLU A 109 -10.10 -8.18 12.85
N LEU A 110 -10.23 -8.20 11.52
CA LEU A 110 -10.91 -9.28 10.80
C LEU A 110 -10.18 -10.62 10.96
N LEU A 111 -8.84 -10.64 10.85
CA LEU A 111 -8.04 -11.84 11.09
C LEU A 111 -8.17 -12.33 12.53
N ALA A 112 -8.17 -11.42 13.51
CA ALA A 112 -8.33 -11.75 14.92
C ALA A 112 -9.74 -12.32 15.21
N ALA A 113 -10.79 -11.72 14.65
CA ALA A 113 -12.16 -12.19 14.79
C ALA A 113 -12.35 -13.59 14.18
N HIS A 114 -11.80 -13.82 12.99
CA HIS A 114 -11.83 -15.13 12.33
C HIS A 114 -11.06 -16.18 13.13
N GLN A 115 -9.85 -15.85 13.61
CA GLN A 115 -9.07 -16.72 14.48
C GLN A 115 -9.81 -17.05 15.77
N HIS A 116 -10.46 -16.06 16.40
CA HIS A 116 -11.26 -16.27 17.59
C HIS A 116 -12.40 -17.25 17.33
N ALA A 117 -13.18 -17.06 16.27
CA ALA A 117 -14.26 -17.96 15.88
C ALA A 117 -13.76 -19.40 15.68
N ILE A 118 -12.64 -19.59 14.97
CA ILE A 118 -12.01 -20.90 14.78
C ILE A 118 -11.59 -21.54 16.10
N THR A 119 -10.97 -20.77 17.01
CA THR A 119 -10.56 -21.28 18.33
C THR A 119 -11.77 -21.73 19.14
N ARG A 120 -12.88 -21.01 19.08
CA ARG A 120 -14.13 -21.39 19.77
C ARG A 120 -14.77 -22.63 19.16
N ILE A 121 -14.83 -22.73 17.84
CA ILE A 121 -15.31 -23.94 17.14
C ILE A 121 -14.42 -25.14 17.47
N ALA A 122 -13.09 -24.97 17.49
CA ALA A 122 -12.15 -26.03 17.83
C ALA A 122 -12.38 -26.57 19.25
N ALA A 123 -12.62 -25.69 20.23
CA ALA A 123 -12.95 -26.11 21.59
C ALA A 123 -14.27 -26.91 21.66
N ILE A 124 -15.30 -26.51 20.90
CA ILE A 124 -16.56 -27.25 20.80
C ILE A 124 -16.34 -28.60 20.11
N TYR A 125 -15.56 -28.65 19.04
CA TYR A 125 -15.20 -29.89 18.36
C TYR A 125 -14.43 -30.84 19.29
N GLU A 126 -13.47 -30.33 20.06
CA GLU A 126 -12.75 -31.13 21.05
C GLU A 126 -13.69 -31.70 22.11
N PHE A 127 -14.66 -30.91 22.57
CA PHE A 127 -15.74 -31.39 23.44
C PHE A 127 -16.54 -32.51 22.77
N PHE A 128 -16.96 -32.36 21.51
CA PHE A 128 -17.71 -33.38 20.77
C PHE A 128 -16.94 -34.71 20.67
N VAL A 129 -15.63 -34.65 20.45
CA VAL A 129 -14.75 -35.82 20.37
C VAL A 129 -14.57 -36.51 21.74
N THR A 130 -14.85 -35.86 22.87
CA THR A 130 -14.72 -36.50 24.19
C THR A 130 -15.68 -37.67 24.38
N PHE A 131 -16.87 -37.64 23.77
CA PHE A 131 -17.83 -38.74 23.84
C PHE A 131 -17.29 -40.00 23.16
N ASP A 132 -16.77 -39.86 21.94
CA ASP A 132 -16.18 -40.98 21.20
C ASP A 132 -14.97 -41.58 21.93
N LYS A 133 -14.15 -40.72 22.57
CA LYS A 133 -13.01 -41.18 23.39
C LYS A 133 -13.45 -41.91 24.67
N ALA A 134 -14.53 -41.46 25.30
CA ALA A 134 -14.99 -42.00 26.58
C ALA A 134 -15.84 -43.27 26.42
N HIS A 135 -16.64 -43.33 25.35
CA HIS A 135 -17.69 -44.32 25.17
C HIS A 135 -17.64 -45.06 23.83
N GLY A 136 -16.74 -44.72 22.90
CA GLY A 136 -16.69 -45.35 21.57
C GLY A 136 -16.49 -46.86 21.62
N SER A 137 -15.62 -47.36 22.50
CA SER A 137 -15.44 -48.81 22.72
C SER A 137 -16.70 -49.48 23.27
N ASP A 138 -17.44 -48.79 24.14
CA ASP A 138 -18.65 -49.32 24.77
C ASP A 138 -19.81 -49.31 23.78
N VAL A 139 -19.90 -48.28 22.94
CA VAL A 139 -20.86 -48.20 21.82
C VAL A 139 -20.62 -49.37 20.86
N ASP A 140 -19.37 -49.61 20.45
CA ASP A 140 -19.02 -50.72 19.55
C ASP A 140 -19.30 -52.09 20.18
N ALA A 141 -18.93 -52.28 21.45
CA ALA A 141 -19.08 -53.55 22.15
C ALA A 141 -20.54 -53.87 22.52
N LEU A 142 -21.30 -52.87 22.99
CA LEU A 142 -22.64 -53.06 23.55
C LEU A 142 -23.76 -52.81 22.55
N VAL A 143 -23.58 -51.94 21.57
CA VAL A 143 -24.66 -51.57 20.64
C VAL A 143 -24.19 -51.47 19.19
N GLY A 144 -23.01 -51.99 18.85
CA GLY A 144 -22.44 -51.96 17.50
C GLY A 144 -23.37 -52.54 16.42
N GLU A 145 -23.20 -52.10 15.17
CA GLU A 145 -24.08 -52.46 14.04
C GLU A 145 -24.19 -53.98 13.78
N HIS A 146 -23.18 -54.74 14.21
CA HIS A 146 -23.08 -56.18 13.96
C HIS A 146 -23.60 -57.03 15.15
N ARG A 147 -24.07 -56.38 16.21
CA ARG A 147 -24.56 -57.06 17.42
C ARG A 147 -26.01 -57.52 17.22
N ASP A 148 -26.26 -58.79 17.50
CA ASP A 148 -27.62 -59.35 17.54
C ASP A 148 -28.34 -58.82 18.80
N LEU A 149 -29.34 -57.97 18.59
CA LEU A 149 -30.11 -57.36 19.68
C LEU A 149 -30.95 -58.41 20.43
N ALA A 150 -31.28 -59.54 19.79
CA ALA A 150 -32.01 -60.63 20.42
C ALA A 150 -31.14 -61.47 21.39
N SER A 151 -29.82 -61.24 21.42
CA SER A 151 -28.88 -61.92 22.31
C SER A 151 -28.47 -61.09 23.53
N ILE A 152 -29.13 -59.94 23.79
CA ILE A 152 -28.85 -59.11 24.95
C ILE A 152 -29.26 -59.86 26.23
N THR A 153 -28.30 -60.04 27.13
CA THR A 153 -28.52 -60.68 28.43
C THR A 153 -28.99 -59.66 29.47
N ASP A 154 -29.67 -60.11 30.54
CA ASP A 154 -30.07 -59.24 31.65
C ASP A 154 -28.87 -58.56 32.34
N GLU A 155 -27.68 -59.16 32.28
CA GLU A 155 -26.42 -58.58 32.81
C GLU A 155 -25.94 -57.37 31.99
N GLU A 156 -26.33 -57.28 30.72
CA GLU A 156 -25.93 -56.23 29.78
C GLU A 156 -26.98 -55.11 29.66
N ALA A 157 -28.21 -55.36 30.13
CA ALA A 157 -29.30 -54.39 30.11
C ALA A 157 -28.92 -53.10 30.87
N LYS A 158 -28.29 -53.22 32.05
CA LYS A 158 -27.92 -52.08 32.88
C LYS A 158 -26.77 -51.24 32.28
N PRO A 159 -25.66 -51.81 31.79
CA PRO A 159 -24.65 -51.05 31.03
C PRO A 159 -25.21 -50.33 29.79
N ILE A 160 -26.17 -50.93 29.08
CA ILE A 160 -26.81 -50.31 27.92
C ILE A 160 -27.67 -49.10 28.33
N GLU A 161 -28.39 -49.19 29.45
CA GLU A 161 -29.18 -48.09 30.01
C GLU A 161 -28.28 -46.93 30.48
N GLU A 162 -27.19 -47.22 31.20
CA GLU A 162 -26.22 -46.20 31.64
C GLU A 162 -25.56 -45.50 30.43
N LEU A 163 -25.21 -46.25 29.38
CA LEU A 163 -24.67 -45.70 28.14
C LEU A 163 -25.70 -44.84 27.39
N TYR A 164 -26.98 -45.25 27.40
CA TYR A 164 -28.07 -44.46 26.82
C TYR A 164 -28.22 -43.12 27.54
N GLU A 165 -28.27 -43.12 28.87
CA GLU A 165 -28.38 -41.90 29.66
C GLU A 165 -27.19 -40.95 29.41
N ALA A 166 -25.97 -41.49 29.35
CA ALA A 166 -24.78 -40.72 29.00
C ALA A 166 -24.87 -40.12 27.59
N ALA A 167 -25.30 -40.91 26.60
CA ALA A 167 -25.46 -40.47 25.22
C ALA A 167 -26.52 -39.38 25.07
N VAL A 168 -27.67 -39.52 25.73
CA VAL A 168 -28.74 -38.51 25.72
C VAL A 168 -28.30 -37.24 26.43
N SER A 169 -27.66 -37.34 27.60
CA SER A 169 -27.13 -36.16 28.30
C SER A 169 -26.12 -35.41 27.44
N PHE A 170 -25.20 -36.13 26.79
CA PHE A 170 -24.22 -35.54 25.89
C PHE A 170 -24.87 -34.88 24.67
N PHE A 171 -25.88 -35.54 24.08
CA PHE A 171 -26.62 -34.99 22.95
C PHE A 171 -27.31 -33.67 23.28
N VAL A 172 -27.89 -33.54 24.48
CA VAL A 172 -28.48 -32.27 24.96
C VAL A 172 -27.41 -31.17 25.08
N ASP A 173 -26.22 -31.49 25.58
CA ASP A 173 -25.11 -30.53 25.63
C ASP A 173 -24.64 -30.11 24.23
N MET A 174 -24.62 -31.04 23.26
CA MET A 174 -24.32 -30.72 21.87
C MET A 174 -25.34 -29.76 21.24
N GLU A 175 -26.64 -29.94 21.51
CA GLU A 175 -27.67 -29.02 21.01
C GLU A 175 -27.48 -27.59 21.57
N GLN A 176 -27.00 -27.46 22.81
CA GLN A 176 -26.65 -26.15 23.36
C GLN A 176 -25.47 -25.51 22.62
N CYS A 177 -24.50 -26.32 22.18
CA CYS A 177 -23.37 -25.86 21.38
C CYS A 177 -23.77 -25.42 19.96
N ASP A 178 -24.82 -25.99 19.36
CA ASP A 178 -25.22 -25.70 17.97
C ASP A 178 -25.51 -24.21 17.73
N ARG A 179 -26.10 -23.51 18.70
CA ARG A 179 -26.34 -22.06 18.58
C ARG A 179 -25.04 -21.26 18.49
N PHE A 180 -24.02 -21.65 19.26
CA PHE A 180 -22.71 -21.00 19.22
C PHE A 180 -21.97 -21.33 17.93
N LEU A 181 -22.02 -22.59 17.49
CA LEU A 181 -21.45 -23.01 16.21
C LEU A 181 -22.03 -22.21 15.06
N LEU A 182 -23.36 -22.05 15.01
CA LEU A 182 -24.02 -21.26 13.99
C LEU A 182 -23.50 -19.81 14.00
N GLN A 183 -23.43 -19.18 15.18
CA GLN A 183 -22.93 -17.81 15.31
C GLN A 183 -21.49 -17.69 14.78
N TYR A 184 -20.59 -18.58 15.19
CA TYR A 184 -19.18 -18.52 14.77
C TYR A 184 -19.01 -18.81 13.27
N PHE A 185 -19.74 -19.77 12.70
CA PHE A 185 -19.71 -20.01 11.27
C PHE A 185 -20.32 -18.86 10.46
N THR A 186 -21.37 -18.22 10.94
CA THR A 186 -21.90 -16.99 10.33
C THR A 186 -20.83 -15.91 10.34
N THR A 187 -20.16 -15.65 11.47
CA THR A 187 -19.04 -14.69 11.52
C THR A 187 -17.95 -15.01 10.51
N ILE A 188 -17.53 -16.28 10.38
CA ILE A 188 -16.51 -16.68 9.39
C ILE A 188 -16.99 -16.45 7.95
N ASN A 189 -18.24 -16.82 7.65
CA ASN A 189 -18.82 -16.67 6.32
C ASN A 189 -19.05 -15.21 5.95
N ASP A 190 -19.33 -14.35 6.94
CA ASP A 190 -19.45 -12.91 6.73
C ASP A 190 -18.07 -12.30 6.51
N ILE A 191 -17.05 -12.66 7.29
CA ILE A 191 -15.69 -12.10 7.14
C ILE A 191 -15.06 -12.50 5.80
N TYR A 192 -15.24 -13.73 5.34
CA TYR A 192 -14.45 -14.27 4.23
C TYR A 192 -14.55 -13.46 2.91
N PRO A 193 -15.74 -13.04 2.44
CA PRO A 193 -15.86 -12.18 1.27
C PRO A 193 -15.22 -10.80 1.44
N HIS A 194 -15.07 -10.31 2.68
CA HIS A 194 -14.51 -8.98 2.94
C HIS A 194 -12.99 -8.95 2.75
N TYR A 195 -12.31 -10.10 2.87
CA TYR A 195 -10.86 -10.16 2.67
C TYR A 195 -10.42 -9.69 1.30
N GLU A 196 -11.11 -10.10 0.24
CA GLU A 196 -10.70 -9.74 -1.12
C GLU A 196 -10.80 -8.23 -1.36
N ALA A 197 -11.89 -7.61 -0.91
CA ALA A 197 -12.09 -6.16 -1.02
C ALA A 197 -11.05 -5.40 -0.19
N ILE A 198 -10.90 -5.72 1.10
CA ILE A 198 -10.00 -4.96 1.97
C ILE A 198 -8.52 -5.15 1.59
N PHE A 199 -8.12 -6.33 1.11
CA PHE A 199 -6.76 -6.53 0.61
C PHE A 199 -6.49 -5.69 -0.64
N ALA A 200 -7.44 -5.60 -1.55
CA ALA A 200 -7.30 -4.75 -2.73
C ALA A 200 -7.22 -3.27 -2.35
N ASP A 201 -8.09 -2.80 -1.46
CA ASP A 201 -8.12 -1.40 -1.02
C ASP A 201 -6.82 -1.01 -0.30
N VAL A 202 -6.34 -1.85 0.64
CA VAL A 202 -5.07 -1.62 1.34
C VAL A 202 -3.89 -1.63 0.36
N GLN A 203 -3.87 -2.56 -0.60
CA GLN A 203 -2.80 -2.60 -1.61
C GLN A 203 -2.75 -1.32 -2.43
N LEU A 204 -3.89 -0.80 -2.87
CA LEU A 204 -3.96 0.45 -3.63
C LEU A 204 -3.42 1.64 -2.83
N LEU A 205 -3.77 1.73 -1.55
CA LEU A 205 -3.26 2.77 -0.65
C LEU A 205 -1.73 2.70 -0.51
N PHE A 206 -1.17 1.51 -0.34
CA PHE A 206 0.28 1.33 -0.27
C PHE A 206 0.97 1.64 -1.62
N ASP A 207 0.39 1.25 -2.74
CA ASP A 207 0.93 1.55 -4.09
C ASP A 207 0.97 3.07 -4.33
N GLU A 208 -0.05 3.80 -3.89
CA GLU A 208 -0.12 5.25 -3.98
C GLU A 208 0.93 5.93 -3.07
N LEU A 209 1.03 5.49 -1.81
CA LEU A 209 2.08 5.95 -0.89
C LEU A 209 3.49 5.66 -1.45
N GLN A 210 3.69 4.52 -2.09
CA GLN A 210 4.97 4.17 -2.68
C GLN A 210 5.33 5.11 -3.82
N SER A 211 4.36 5.38 -4.69
CA SER A 211 4.49 6.32 -5.80
C SER A 211 4.83 7.73 -5.31
N LEU A 212 4.15 8.19 -4.25
CA LEU A 212 4.42 9.49 -3.62
C LEU A 212 5.81 9.56 -2.98
N ARG A 213 6.23 8.51 -2.28
CA ARG A 213 7.58 8.43 -1.70
C ARG A 213 8.63 8.59 -2.80
N ASP A 214 8.50 7.83 -3.88
CA ASP A 214 9.45 7.85 -4.98
C ASP A 214 9.47 9.21 -5.69
N PHE A 215 8.29 9.81 -5.89
CA PHE A 215 8.16 11.17 -6.40
C PHE A 215 8.89 12.19 -5.53
N TYR A 216 8.70 12.17 -4.21
CA TYR A 216 9.33 13.13 -3.30
C TYR A 216 10.85 12.92 -3.17
N LEU A 217 11.32 11.68 -3.18
CA LEU A 217 12.76 11.40 -3.26
C LEU A 217 13.37 11.99 -4.53
N GLN A 218 12.69 11.82 -5.68
CA GLN A 218 13.12 12.39 -6.94
C GLN A 218 13.05 13.92 -6.95
N PHE A 219 12.04 14.50 -6.30
CA PHE A 219 11.90 15.95 -6.13
C PHE A 219 13.10 16.52 -5.35
N VAL A 220 13.46 15.92 -4.22
CA VAL A 220 14.64 16.34 -3.44
C VAL A 220 15.91 16.23 -4.26
N ALA A 221 16.14 15.09 -4.91
CA ALA A 221 17.33 14.88 -5.75
C ALA A 221 17.42 15.91 -6.89
N SER A 222 16.28 16.22 -7.50
CA SER A 222 16.21 17.17 -8.62
C SER A 222 16.43 18.60 -8.13
N TYR A 223 15.90 18.98 -6.96
CA TYR A 223 16.14 20.29 -6.35
C TYR A 223 17.62 20.55 -6.08
N GLN A 224 18.37 19.54 -5.62
CA GLN A 224 19.82 19.65 -5.38
C GLN A 224 20.60 20.05 -6.65
N LEU A 225 20.09 19.70 -7.84
CA LEU A 225 20.73 20.05 -9.11
C LEU A 225 20.39 21.46 -9.60
N VAL A 226 19.32 22.07 -9.09
CA VAL A 226 18.85 23.39 -9.57
C VAL A 226 19.89 24.47 -9.32
N GLY A 227 20.59 24.45 -8.18
CA GLY A 227 21.64 25.43 -7.89
C GLY A 227 22.77 25.41 -8.93
N ALA A 228 23.22 24.23 -9.34
CA ALA A 228 24.24 24.08 -10.37
C ALA A 228 23.74 24.57 -11.75
N GLU A 229 22.49 24.28 -12.08
CA GLU A 229 21.87 24.76 -13.33
C GLU A 229 21.72 26.29 -13.36
N MET A 230 21.30 26.90 -12.24
CA MET A 230 21.19 28.35 -12.12
C MET A 230 22.57 29.04 -12.25
N LEU A 231 23.61 28.46 -11.65
CA LEU A 231 24.98 28.94 -11.82
C LEU A 231 25.43 28.84 -13.29
N ARG A 232 25.16 27.71 -13.95
CA ARG A 232 25.48 27.50 -15.36
C ARG A 232 24.83 28.56 -16.25
N ARG A 233 23.54 28.88 -16.02
CA ARG A 233 22.82 29.94 -16.75
C ARG A 233 23.46 31.32 -16.52
N LYS A 234 23.78 31.67 -15.28
CA LYS A 234 24.46 32.94 -14.95
C LYS A 234 25.82 33.06 -15.62
N GLN A 235 26.59 31.99 -15.66
CA GLN A 235 27.89 31.96 -16.34
C GLN A 235 27.74 32.13 -17.85
N HIS A 236 26.75 31.49 -18.46
CA HIS A 236 26.42 31.68 -19.87
C HIS A 236 26.07 33.14 -20.16
N ASP A 237 25.17 33.74 -19.38
CA ASP A 237 24.77 35.13 -19.56
C ASP A 237 25.95 36.09 -19.43
N THR A 238 26.84 35.85 -18.47
CA THR A 238 28.07 36.63 -18.30
C THR A 238 28.98 36.53 -19.51
N LYS A 239 29.18 35.32 -20.06
CA LYS A 239 29.98 35.10 -21.28
C LYS A 239 29.38 35.80 -22.49
N VAL A 240 28.06 35.73 -22.66
CA VAL A 240 27.36 36.42 -23.75
C VAL A 240 27.53 37.93 -23.65
N LEU A 241 27.37 38.51 -22.45
CA LEU A 241 27.58 39.94 -22.23
C LEU A 241 29.03 40.36 -22.52
N GLN A 242 30.01 39.59 -22.05
CA GLN A 242 31.43 39.84 -22.35
C GLN A 242 31.68 39.83 -23.86
N PHE A 243 31.18 38.82 -24.56
CA PHE A 243 31.32 38.72 -26.01
C PHE A 243 30.67 39.91 -26.74
N ILE A 244 29.47 40.34 -26.32
CA ILE A 244 28.80 41.51 -26.90
C ILE A 244 29.65 42.77 -26.72
N GLU A 245 30.20 43.00 -25.52
CA GLU A 245 31.06 44.16 -25.26
C GLU A 245 32.36 44.11 -26.07
N GLU A 246 32.97 42.93 -26.24
CA GLU A 246 34.13 42.75 -27.13
C GLU A 246 33.81 43.09 -28.59
N ILE A 247 32.65 42.66 -29.10
CA ILE A 247 32.23 42.97 -30.47
C ILE A 247 31.93 44.47 -30.61
N LYS A 248 31.25 45.10 -29.65
CA LYS A 248 31.02 46.55 -29.65
C LYS A 248 32.34 47.31 -29.67
N ALA A 249 33.33 46.91 -28.88
CA ALA A 249 34.66 47.52 -28.86
C ALA A 249 35.37 47.36 -30.21
N LYS A 250 35.28 46.19 -30.86
CA LYS A 250 35.84 45.96 -32.20
C LYS A 250 35.16 46.81 -33.28
N LEU A 251 33.83 46.91 -33.25
CA LEU A 251 33.07 47.76 -34.18
C LEU A 251 33.47 49.23 -34.02
N ALA A 252 33.59 49.72 -32.79
CA ALA A 252 34.03 51.09 -32.52
C ALA A 252 35.47 51.34 -32.97
N ALA A 253 36.37 50.36 -32.82
CA ALA A 253 37.74 50.47 -33.31
C ALA A 253 37.82 50.57 -34.84
N LEU A 254 37.05 49.75 -35.57
CA LEU A 254 36.96 49.81 -37.03
C LEU A 254 36.34 51.13 -37.52
N GLU A 255 35.32 51.64 -36.82
CA GLU A 255 34.73 52.96 -37.10
C GLU A 255 35.79 54.07 -36.98
N GLN A 256 36.60 54.05 -35.91
CA GLN A 256 37.67 55.02 -35.71
C GLN A 256 38.80 54.89 -36.74
N GLU A 257 39.16 53.67 -37.13
CA GLU A 257 40.16 53.41 -38.17
C GLU A 257 39.71 53.99 -39.52
N GLU A 258 38.47 53.76 -39.92
CA GLU A 258 37.90 54.31 -41.16
C GLU A 258 37.80 55.84 -41.12
N ILE A 259 37.40 56.43 -39.99
CA ILE A 259 37.41 57.89 -39.80
C ILE A 259 38.83 58.45 -39.97
N ALA A 260 39.84 57.80 -39.37
CA ALA A 260 41.22 58.23 -39.45
C ALA A 260 41.76 58.12 -40.89
N MET A 261 41.46 57.02 -41.59
CA MET A 261 41.85 56.83 -43.00
C MET A 261 41.19 57.87 -43.91
N ARG A 262 39.88 58.14 -43.73
CA ARG A 262 39.16 59.18 -44.49
C ARG A 262 39.70 60.58 -44.20
N SER A 263 40.02 60.91 -42.95
CA SER A 263 40.63 62.20 -42.58
C SER A 263 41.98 62.38 -43.26
N THR A 264 42.85 61.37 -43.17
CA THR A 264 44.18 61.38 -43.79
C THR A 264 44.07 61.57 -45.31
N PHE A 265 43.19 60.80 -45.97
CA PHE A 265 42.93 60.94 -47.40
C PHE A 265 42.45 62.36 -47.77
N CYS A 266 41.51 62.90 -46.98
CA CYS A 266 40.98 64.23 -47.23
C CYS A 266 42.05 65.32 -47.05
N GLU A 267 42.88 65.24 -46.02
CA GLU A 267 43.99 66.17 -45.78
C GLU A 267 44.98 66.19 -46.95
N GLU A 268 45.33 65.01 -47.48
CA GLU A 268 46.33 64.88 -48.54
C GLU A 268 45.77 65.24 -49.93
N HIS A 269 44.52 64.86 -50.22
CA HIS A 269 43.99 64.85 -51.59
C HIS A 269 42.76 65.72 -51.83
N ALA A 270 41.94 66.06 -50.81
CA ALA A 270 40.63 66.70 -51.04
C ALA A 270 40.75 68.06 -51.72
N ARG A 271 41.83 68.82 -51.49
CA ARG A 271 42.07 70.12 -52.15
C ARG A 271 42.17 70.03 -53.69
N PHE A 272 42.44 68.84 -54.22
CA PHE A 272 42.57 68.59 -55.66
C PHE A 272 41.32 67.94 -56.27
N LEU A 273 40.32 67.61 -55.46
CA LEU A 273 39.11 66.92 -55.89
C LEU A 273 37.90 67.85 -55.72
N PRO A 274 37.16 68.17 -56.80
CA PRO A 274 35.92 68.92 -56.65
C PRO A 274 34.90 68.09 -55.88
N SER A 275 34.20 68.70 -54.93
CA SER A 275 33.21 68.04 -54.06
C SER A 275 32.06 67.37 -54.82
N THR A 276 31.83 67.75 -56.09
CA THR A 276 30.83 67.15 -56.98
C THR A 276 31.22 65.77 -57.53
N LEU A 277 32.50 65.37 -57.43
CA LEU A 277 32.96 64.09 -57.98
C LEU A 277 32.55 62.91 -57.10
N CYS A 278 32.56 63.08 -55.79
CA CYS A 278 32.11 62.09 -54.81
C CYS A 278 31.59 62.82 -53.56
N PRO A 279 30.26 63.08 -53.48
CA PRO A 279 29.67 63.81 -52.35
C PRO A 279 29.87 63.10 -51.01
N GLU A 280 30.02 61.78 -51.05
CA GLU A 280 30.11 60.90 -49.88
C GLU A 280 31.48 60.93 -49.21
N ILE A 281 32.49 61.53 -49.84
CA ILE A 281 33.87 61.50 -49.38
C ILE A 281 34.07 62.20 -48.02
N GLN A 282 33.14 63.09 -47.64
CA GLN A 282 33.12 63.79 -46.35
C GLN A 282 32.14 63.19 -45.34
N ASN A 283 31.35 62.18 -45.74
CA ASN A 283 30.40 61.55 -44.83
C ASN A 283 31.16 60.72 -43.78
N LEU A 284 30.65 60.73 -42.56
CA LEU A 284 31.08 59.78 -41.53
C LEU A 284 30.70 58.35 -41.94
N PRO A 285 31.47 57.33 -41.52
CA PRO A 285 31.09 55.95 -41.76
C PRO A 285 29.79 55.57 -41.05
N ASP A 286 29.14 54.51 -41.53
CA ASP A 286 27.93 53.98 -40.93
C ASP A 286 28.19 53.44 -39.52
N LYS A 287 27.23 53.69 -38.62
CA LYS A 287 27.31 53.23 -37.22
C LYS A 287 26.48 51.97 -37.02
N PHE A 288 27.09 50.94 -36.46
CA PHE A 288 26.43 49.68 -36.13
C PHE A 288 26.14 49.59 -34.63
N THR A 289 24.97 49.07 -34.27
CA THR A 289 24.56 48.85 -32.87
C THR A 289 24.01 47.44 -32.68
N ILE A 290 24.41 46.79 -31.59
CA ILE A 290 23.87 45.49 -31.19
C ILE A 290 22.73 45.71 -30.21
N VAL A 291 21.55 45.19 -30.54
CA VAL A 291 20.33 45.28 -29.71
C VAL A 291 19.96 43.86 -29.26
N ARG A 292 19.63 43.71 -27.98
CA ARG A 292 19.06 42.46 -27.47
C ARG A 292 17.59 42.42 -27.87
N GLU A 293 17.18 41.42 -28.63
CA GLU A 293 15.76 41.17 -28.86
C GLU A 293 15.10 40.74 -27.54
N ALA A 294 13.96 41.35 -27.23
CA ALA A 294 13.12 40.89 -26.13
C ALA A 294 12.59 39.50 -26.50
N GLN A 295 12.69 38.54 -25.58
CA GLN A 295 12.09 37.23 -25.79
C GLN A 295 10.57 37.40 -25.87
N GLU A 296 9.96 36.94 -26.97
CA GLU A 296 8.53 36.64 -26.98
C GLU A 296 8.30 35.54 -25.94
N GLU A 297 7.50 35.84 -24.91
CA GLU A 297 7.09 34.87 -23.91
C GLU A 297 6.30 33.76 -24.61
N ALA A 298 6.90 32.58 -24.75
CA ALA A 298 6.18 31.38 -25.15
C ALA A 298 5.17 31.04 -24.05
N GLN A 299 3.88 31.18 -24.37
CA GLN A 299 2.73 30.78 -23.54
C GLN A 299 2.72 29.28 -23.24
#